data_AF-A0A2W6SR20-F1
#
_entry.id   AF-A0A2W6SR20-F1
#
_cell.length_a   1.000
_cell.length_b   1.000
_cell.length_c   1.000
_cell.angle_alpha   90.00
_cell.angle_beta   90.00
_cell.angle_gamma   90.00
#
_symmetry.space_group_name_H-M   'P 1'
#
loop_
_entity.id
_entity.type
_entity.pdbx_description
1 polymer ?
#
loop_
_entity_poly.entity_id
_entity_poly.type
_entity_poly.pdbx_seq_one_letter_code
_entity_poly.pdbx_strand_id
1 'polypeptide(L)' 'TKGHSKTMNFEKIEVVKGSTDMGYTAITPVNDIAPDAKIVVKGAFFVNAKLSNSGEHEH' A
#
# COMPACT_ATOMS: atom_id res chain seq x y z
N THR A 1 -1.72 32.77 -3.91
CA THR A 1 -2.40 31.89 -2.95
C THR A 1 -1.61 30.58 -2.87
N LYS A 2 -1.14 30.17 -1.68
CA LYS A 2 -0.39 28.90 -1.54
C LYS A 2 -1.31 27.74 -1.90
N GLY A 3 -1.06 27.08 -3.02
CA GLY A 3 -1.80 25.90 -3.46
C GLY A 3 -1.74 24.84 -2.36
N HIS A 4 -2.90 24.38 -1.90
CA HIS A 4 -3.00 23.32 -0.93
C HIS A 4 -2.41 22.05 -1.57
N SER A 5 -1.19 21.67 -1.18
CA SER A 5 -0.60 20.40 -1.58
C SER A 5 -1.53 19.30 -1.11
N LYS A 6 -2.08 18.52 -2.03
CA LYS A 6 -2.93 17.39 -1.69
C LYS A 6 -2.03 16.31 -1.09
N THR A 7 -1.91 16.29 0.23
CA THR A 7 -1.13 15.27 0.95
C THR A 7 -1.72 13.90 0.63
N MET A 8 -0.88 12.99 0.14
CA MET A 8 -1.23 11.60 -0.07
C MET A 8 -0.51 10.74 0.96
N ASN A 9 -1.27 9.93 1.69
CA ASN A 9 -0.75 8.99 2.68
C ASN A 9 -0.85 7.57 2.11
N PHE A 10 0.12 6.74 2.46
CA PHE A 10 0.14 5.32 2.11
C PHE A 10 0.04 4.51 3.40
N GLU A 11 -0.80 3.48 3.35
CA GLU A 11 -1.00 2.55 4.46
C GLU A 11 -0.69 1.13 3.99
N LYS A 12 -0.05 0.34 4.86
CA LYS A 12 0.20 -1.08 4.63
C LYS A 12 -0.92 -1.87 5.30
N ILE A 13 -1.70 -2.59 4.49
CA ILE A 13 -2.77 -3.46 4.96
C ILE A 13 -2.32 -4.92 4.88
N GLU A 14 -2.47 -5.64 5.98
CA GLU A 14 -2.25 -7.08 6.02
C GLU A 14 -3.39 -7.81 5.33
N VAL A 15 -3.05 -8.85 4.59
CA VAL A 15 -4.00 -9.65 3.82
C VAL A 15 -3.71 -11.13 4.00
N VAL A 16 -4.77 -11.93 4.05
CA VAL A 16 -4.69 -13.38 3.93
C VAL A 16 -4.66 -13.72 2.44
N LYS A 17 -3.63 -14.49 2.02
CA LYS A 17 -3.51 -14.97 0.64
C LYS A 17 -4.47 -16.13 0.40
N GLY A 18 -5.22 -16.07 -0.70
CA GLY A 18 -6.02 -17.16 -1.24
C GLY A 18 -5.39 -17.79 -2.49
N SER A 19 -6.23 -18.38 -3.33
CA SER A 19 -5.83 -19.04 -4.58
C SER A 19 -5.23 -18.07 -5.60
N THR A 20 -4.31 -18.56 -6.44
CA THR A 20 -3.70 -17.82 -7.55
C THR A 20 -4.10 -18.49 -8.86
N ASP A 21 -4.61 -17.73 -9.82
CA ASP A 21 -4.96 -18.22 -11.17
C ASP A 21 -4.81 -17.10 -12.21
N MET A 22 -4.40 -17.46 -13.44
CA MET A 22 -4.24 -16.53 -14.58
C MET A 22 -3.48 -15.23 -14.28
N GLY A 23 -2.52 -15.25 -13.35
CA GLY A 23 -1.76 -14.05 -12.94
C GLY A 23 -2.42 -13.16 -11.88
N TYR A 24 -3.56 -13.58 -11.32
CA TYR A 24 -4.26 -12.93 -10.21
C TYR A 24 -4.17 -13.78 -8.95
N THR A 25 -4.20 -13.13 -7.77
CA THR A 25 -4.27 -13.82 -6.48
C THR A 25 -5.44 -13.25 -5.69
N ALA A 26 -6.34 -14.12 -5.24
CA ALA A 26 -7.40 -13.73 -4.33
C ALA A 26 -6.80 -13.36 -2.97
N ILE A 27 -7.32 -12.29 -2.36
CA ILE A 27 -6.90 -11.84 -1.04
C ILE A 27 -8.11 -11.50 -0.17
N THR A 28 -7.97 -11.70 1.14
CA THR A 28 -8.92 -11.24 2.15
C THR A 28 -8.21 -10.26 3.07
N PRO A 29 -8.61 -8.98 3.12
CA PRO A 29 -8.04 -8.02 4.07
C PRO A 29 -8.28 -8.45 5.52
N VAL A 30 -7.27 -8.28 6.38
CA VAL A 30 -7.42 -8.50 7.83
C VAL A 30 -8.22 -7.36 8.47
N ASN A 31 -8.01 -6.13 7.96
CA ASN A 31 -8.72 -4.92 8.35
C ASN A 31 -9.55 -4.39 7.17
N ASP A 32 -10.61 -3.64 7.47
CA ASP A 32 -11.45 -3.02 6.45
C ASP A 32 -10.66 -2.06 5.56
N ILE A 33 -10.92 -2.14 4.25
CA ILE A 33 -10.38 -1.21 3.25
C ILE A 33 -11.54 -0.32 2.80
N ALA A 34 -11.34 1.00 2.83
CA ALA A 34 -12.36 1.95 2.37
C ALA A 34 -12.77 1.64 0.91
N PRO A 35 -14.06 1.70 0.54
CA PRO A 35 -14.52 1.32 -0.80
C PRO A 35 -13.90 2.11 -1.95
N ASP A 36 -13.45 3.34 -1.69
CA ASP A 36 -12.81 4.25 -2.64
C ASP A 36 -11.28 4.31 -2.50
N ALA A 37 -10.70 3.47 -1.63
CA ALA A 37 -9.26 3.38 -1.46
C ALA A 37 -8.58 2.94 -2.77
N LYS A 38 -7.47 3.59 -3.09
CA LYS A 38 -6.68 3.26 -4.27
C LYS A 38 -5.56 2.30 -3.89
N ILE A 39 -5.47 1.19 -4.62
CA ILE A 39 -4.44 0.18 -4.42
C ILE A 39 -3.23 0.48 -5.32
N VAL A 40 -2.03 0.43 -4.73
CA VAL A 40 -0.79 0.64 -5.47
C VAL A 40 -0.47 -0.61 -6.29
N VAL A 41 -0.66 -0.53 -7.61
CA VAL A 41 -0.37 -1.62 -8.56
C VAL A 41 0.95 -1.43 -9.33
N LYS A 42 1.54 -0.22 -9.26
CA LYS A 42 2.81 0.11 -9.90
C LYS A 42 3.75 0.73 -8.88
N GLY A 43 5.00 0.26 -8.86
CA GLY A 43 6.01 0.77 -7.93
C GLY A 43 5.74 0.44 -6.46
N ALA A 44 4.88 -0.55 -6.16
CA ALA A 44 4.55 -0.97 -4.80
C ALA A 44 5.79 -1.33 -3.97
N PHE A 45 6.82 -1.89 -4.61
CA PHE A 45 8.12 -2.14 -3.99
C PHE A 45 8.75 -0.86 -3.39
N PHE A 46 8.76 0.25 -4.14
CA PHE A 46 9.33 1.52 -3.67
C PHE A 46 8.49 2.16 -2.56
N VAL A 47 7.15 2.07 -2.66
CA VAL A 47 6.25 2.54 -1.60
C VAL A 47 6.50 1.76 -0.33
N ASN A 48 6.56 0.43 -0.42
CA ASN A 48 6.85 -0.43 0.72
C ASN A 48 8.25 -0.17 1.31
N ALA A 49 9.27 0.05 0.47
CA ALA A 49 10.60 0.39 0.93
C ALA A 49 10.59 1.69 1.75
N LYS A 50 9.90 2.75 1.30
CA LYS A 50 9.75 3.99 2.09
C LYS A 50 9.02 3.76 3.41
N LEU A 51 7.95 2.96 3.40
CA LEU A 51 7.19 2.64 4.62
C LEU A 51 8.01 1.81 5.61
N SER A 52 8.84 0.89 5.13
CA SER A 52 9.66 0.01 5.98
C SER A 52 10.97 0.67 6.44
N ASN A 53 11.61 1.49 5.60
CA ASN A 53 12.88 2.16 5.90
C ASN A 53 12.73 3.39 6.80
N SER A 54 11.50 3.82 7.11
CA SER A 54 11.25 4.94 8.03
C SER A 54 11.60 4.59 9.50
N GLY A 55 12.23 3.44 9.78
CA GLY A 55 12.54 2.96 11.12
C GLY A 55 13.95 2.37 11.32
N GLU A 56 14.83 2.34 10.32
CA GLU A 56 16.18 1.77 10.49
C GLU A 56 17.24 2.74 9.91
N HIS A 57 17.78 3.57 10.80
CA HIS A 57 19.06 4.27 10.73
C HIS A 57 19.63 4.55 9.34
N GLU A 58 19.44 5.81 8.91
CA GLU A 58 20.41 6.50 8.07
C GLU A 58 21.78 6.44 8.77
N HIS A 59 22.71 5.66 8.22
CA HIS A 59 24.14 5.75 8.49
C HIS A 59 24.84 6.11 7.18
#